data_AF-A0A7J4EME2-F1
#
_entry.id   AF-A0A7J4EME2-F1
#
_cell.length_a   1.000
_cell.length_b   1.000
_cell.length_c   1.000
_cell.angle_alpha   90.00
_cell.angle_beta   90.00
_cell.angle_gamma   90.00
#
_symmetry.space_group_name_H-M   'P 1'
#
loop_
_entity.id
_entity.type
_entity.pdbx_description
1 polymer ?
#
loop_
_entity_poly.entity_id
_entity_poly.type
_entity_poly.pdbx_seq_one_letter_code
_entity_poly.pdbx_strand_id
1 'polypeptide(L)'
;MMVTKHISLTQDYVEKMKPYIEKHKGNFSAAIREIINQAEKSSLLTNSTAIDRSLFKWMLNEIEGILVPDEVLEEIIDSRLKNSIGKLEEYLNHKFRELKWDINLALKYDGNSPPSQVLIEIRGKPHEIKFVASILSQFLVKNSPEHAPLKIRSVINFEDCIKVELSRSNNKEEAICSVITFFGGLEEVRKAIKSRPAFWKSVITRHLLSNYNMVTIHRNYFEDLLAGKVPMGEITIENLARRTIKEIPHKEMLSLIKEVYETSRVVDKVEIDQDTLILFHNYRNQKAIEKLKKILVTVLEANGHLYDAKSTANMIVLTHRPEIGIKINEIVDNLKTSNSKFDKELIMFLAFLKGLKNLPDIPLSLTSLGRRIGKTLMQEYEKENGINKWDLENFKKAFEIIDSKLHRESEWKLDEKNLLYTIKKCHLATEENTFDPYVCYTIRETFKGALNYVFKNQAELEIKKLLTHGDNFCEVLIRIP
;
A
#
# COMPACT_ATOMS: atom_id res chain seq x y z
N MET A 1 16.50 -59.94 -49.73
CA MET A 1 15.53 -59.92 -50.84
C MET A 1 14.95 -58.50 -50.93
N MET A 2 15.38 -57.68 -51.89
CA MET A 2 14.79 -56.34 -52.10
C MET A 2 13.46 -56.52 -52.83
N VAL A 3 12.35 -56.25 -52.14
CA VAL A 3 11.02 -56.20 -52.75
C VAL A 3 10.88 -54.84 -53.43
N THR A 4 10.97 -54.80 -54.76
CA THR A 4 10.67 -53.61 -55.56
C THR A 4 9.16 -53.56 -55.82
N LYS A 5 8.50 -52.51 -55.32
CA LYS A 5 7.10 -52.23 -55.63
C LYS A 5 7.05 -51.14 -56.70
N HIS A 6 6.35 -51.40 -57.80
CA HIS A 6 6.10 -50.40 -58.83
C HIS A 6 4.91 -49.53 -58.40
N ILE A 7 5.09 -48.21 -58.47
CA ILE A 7 4.06 -47.22 -58.17
C ILE A 7 3.83 -46.41 -59.44
N SER A 8 2.60 -46.39 -59.94
CA SER A 8 2.20 -45.53 -61.05
C SER A 8 1.72 -44.19 -60.51
N LEU A 9 2.25 -43.09 -61.04
CA LEU A 9 1.87 -41.73 -60.69
C LEU A 9 1.23 -41.05 -61.91
N THR A 10 0.11 -40.35 -61.70
CA THR A 10 -0.47 -39.52 -62.76
C THR A 10 0.32 -38.23 -62.93
N GLN A 11 0.23 -37.62 -64.10
CA GLN A 11 0.98 -36.41 -64.47
C GLN A 11 0.78 -35.26 -63.46
N ASP A 12 -0.44 -35.08 -62.94
CA ASP A 12 -0.77 -34.08 -61.93
C ASP A 12 0.07 -34.23 -60.64
N TYR A 13 0.37 -35.47 -60.23
CA TYR A 13 1.23 -35.72 -59.07
C TYR A 13 2.71 -35.50 -59.39
N VAL A 14 3.13 -35.80 -60.62
CA VAL A 14 4.50 -35.50 -61.09
C VAL A 14 4.75 -34.00 -61.10
N GLU A 15 3.78 -33.19 -61.53
CA GLU A 15 3.87 -31.73 -61.51
C GLU A 15 3.99 -31.16 -60.10
N LYS A 16 3.19 -31.69 -59.15
CA LYS A 16 3.28 -31.30 -57.73
C LYS A 16 4.64 -31.64 -57.10
N MET A 17 5.29 -32.70 -57.60
CA MET A 17 6.60 -33.15 -57.12
C MET A 17 7.77 -32.47 -57.82
N LYS A 18 7.54 -31.72 -58.90
CA LYS A 18 8.56 -31.06 -59.73
C LYS A 18 9.64 -30.30 -58.94
N PRO A 19 9.33 -29.45 -57.94
CA PRO A 19 10.38 -28.76 -57.18
C PRO A 19 11.31 -29.71 -56.41
N TYR A 20 10.78 -30.84 -55.92
CA TYR A 20 11.59 -31.85 -55.23
C TYR A 20 12.40 -32.70 -56.21
N ILE A 21 11.83 -33.00 -57.39
CA ILE A 21 12.52 -33.73 -58.45
C ILE A 21 13.69 -32.91 -59.00
N GLU A 22 13.49 -31.61 -59.24
CA GLU A 22 14.54 -30.69 -59.67
C GLU A 22 15.65 -30.55 -58.62
N LYS A 23 15.27 -30.40 -57.35
CA LYS A 23 16.21 -30.39 -56.20
C LYS A 23 17.09 -31.64 -56.14
N HIS A 24 16.54 -32.80 -56.49
CA HIS A 24 17.25 -34.09 -56.55
C HIS A 24 17.74 -34.47 -57.95
N LYS A 25 17.89 -33.49 -58.85
CA LYS A 25 18.45 -33.70 -60.21
C LYS A 25 17.77 -34.82 -61.00
N GLY A 26 16.44 -34.91 -60.92
CA GLY A 26 15.64 -35.91 -61.63
C GLY A 26 15.46 -37.24 -60.88
N ASN A 27 16.03 -37.41 -59.68
CA ASN A 27 15.89 -38.65 -58.91
C ASN A 27 14.55 -38.70 -58.15
N PHE A 28 13.56 -39.37 -58.75
CA PHE A 28 12.23 -39.57 -58.16
C PHE A 28 12.27 -40.30 -56.83
N SER A 29 13.12 -41.32 -56.66
CA SER A 29 13.20 -42.08 -55.41
C SER A 29 13.71 -41.22 -54.26
N ALA A 30 14.68 -40.34 -54.52
CA ALA A 30 15.19 -39.39 -53.52
C ALA A 30 14.15 -38.30 -53.20
N ALA A 31 13.45 -37.79 -54.22
CA ALA A 31 12.35 -36.84 -54.04
C ALA A 31 11.19 -37.44 -53.22
N ILE A 32 10.76 -38.67 -53.53
CA ILE A 32 9.74 -39.39 -52.77
C ILE A 32 10.19 -39.64 -51.34
N ARG A 33 11.44 -40.06 -51.10
CA ARG A 33 11.96 -40.24 -49.74
C ARG A 33 12.02 -38.94 -48.96
N GLU A 34 12.36 -37.81 -49.58
CA GLU A 34 12.31 -36.50 -48.91
C GLU A 34 10.86 -36.11 -48.59
N ILE A 35 9.94 -36.30 -49.53
CA ILE A 35 8.51 -36.02 -49.32
C ILE A 35 7.94 -36.91 -48.21
N ILE A 36 8.28 -38.20 -48.18
CA ILE A 36 7.90 -39.13 -47.11
C ILE A 36 8.53 -38.71 -45.79
N ASN A 37 9.82 -38.34 -45.75
CA ASN A 37 10.46 -37.87 -44.52
C ASN A 37 9.88 -36.54 -44.02
N GLN A 38 9.47 -35.64 -44.92
CA GLN A 38 8.74 -34.41 -44.56
C GLN A 38 7.33 -34.73 -44.08
N ALA A 39 6.64 -35.67 -44.75
CA ALA A 39 5.33 -36.14 -44.36
C ALA A 39 5.38 -36.84 -43.00
N GLU A 40 6.40 -37.65 -42.72
CA GLU A 40 6.65 -38.31 -41.44
C GLU A 40 7.00 -37.30 -40.32
N LYS A 41 7.80 -36.28 -40.63
CA LYS A 41 8.00 -35.14 -39.72
C LYS A 41 6.68 -34.41 -39.44
N SER A 42 5.80 -34.29 -40.43
CA SER A 42 4.47 -33.71 -40.26
C SER A 42 3.42 -34.68 -39.69
N SER A 43 3.67 -35.99 -39.68
CA SER A 43 2.80 -37.01 -39.09
C SER A 43 3.24 -37.38 -37.67
N LEU A 44 4.47 -37.07 -37.25
CA LEU A 44 4.80 -36.96 -35.83
C LEU A 44 4.02 -35.81 -35.15
N LEU A 45 3.45 -34.89 -35.95
CA LEU A 45 2.48 -33.89 -35.50
C LEU A 45 1.02 -34.40 -35.47
N THR A 46 0.67 -35.64 -35.86
CA THR A 46 -0.74 -36.11 -35.90
C THR A 46 -1.31 -36.55 -34.56
N ASN A 47 -1.17 -35.71 -33.54
CA ASN A 47 -2.21 -35.49 -32.51
C ASN A 47 -2.44 -33.98 -32.26
N SER A 48 -1.79 -33.09 -33.03
CA SER A 48 -1.94 -31.64 -32.95
C SER A 48 -3.14 -31.21 -33.79
N THR A 49 -4.26 -30.90 -33.13
CA THR A 49 -5.32 -30.12 -33.75
C THR A 49 -4.79 -28.68 -33.87
N ALA A 50 -4.36 -28.29 -35.08
CA ALA A 50 -3.89 -26.93 -35.31
C ALA A 50 -5.01 -25.93 -34.95
N ILE A 51 -4.76 -25.08 -33.95
CA ILE A 51 -5.71 -24.06 -33.49
C ILE A 51 -5.50 -22.80 -34.35
N ASP A 52 -6.59 -22.20 -34.83
CA ASP A 52 -6.54 -20.90 -35.51
C ASP A 52 -5.88 -19.84 -34.61
N ARG A 53 -5.11 -18.92 -35.20
CA ARG A 53 -4.36 -17.92 -34.42
C ARG A 53 -5.26 -16.99 -33.62
N SER A 54 -6.44 -16.66 -34.14
CA SER A 54 -7.42 -15.81 -33.44
C SER A 54 -8.02 -16.56 -32.25
N LEU A 55 -8.33 -17.84 -32.44
CA LEU A 55 -8.81 -18.71 -31.36
C LEU A 55 -7.75 -18.89 -30.27
N PHE A 56 -6.49 -19.11 -30.65
CA PHE A 56 -5.37 -19.19 -29.72
C PHE A 56 -5.19 -17.89 -28.92
N LYS A 57 -5.21 -16.74 -29.59
CA LYS A 57 -5.13 -15.43 -28.93
C LYS A 57 -6.29 -15.22 -27.95
N TRP A 58 -7.52 -15.59 -28.34
CA TRP A 58 -8.67 -15.51 -27.45
C TRP A 58 -8.48 -16.41 -26.21
N MET A 59 -8.04 -17.66 -26.40
CA MET A 59 -7.75 -18.57 -25.28
C MET A 59 -6.72 -17.98 -24.31
N LEU A 60 -5.63 -17.39 -24.82
CA LEU A 60 -4.62 -16.75 -23.98
C LEU A 60 -5.17 -15.57 -23.16
N ASN A 61 -6.12 -14.82 -23.71
CA ASN A 61 -6.79 -13.74 -22.99
C ASN A 61 -7.71 -14.27 -21.89
N GLU A 62 -8.49 -15.32 -22.16
CA GLU A 62 -9.42 -15.90 -21.18
C GLU A 62 -8.71 -16.58 -20.00
N ILE A 63 -7.47 -17.03 -20.21
CA ILE A 63 -6.65 -17.65 -19.15
C ILE A 63 -5.65 -16.67 -18.51
N GLU A 64 -5.68 -15.39 -18.85
CA GLU A 64 -4.82 -14.40 -18.21
C GLU A 64 -5.10 -14.34 -16.70
N GLY A 65 -4.05 -14.38 -15.88
CA GLY A 65 -4.18 -14.40 -14.41
C GLY A 65 -4.58 -15.76 -13.82
N ILE A 66 -4.65 -16.81 -14.64
CA ILE A 66 -4.99 -18.17 -14.23
C ILE A 66 -3.75 -19.07 -14.35
N LEU A 67 -3.40 -19.79 -13.27
CA LEU A 67 -2.26 -20.70 -13.30
C LEU A 67 -2.62 -22.01 -14.02
N VAL A 68 -1.63 -22.55 -14.73
CA VAL A 68 -1.76 -23.83 -15.44
C VAL A 68 -1.80 -24.97 -14.42
N PRO A 69 -2.71 -25.95 -14.54
CA PRO A 69 -2.71 -27.12 -13.67
C PRO A 69 -1.39 -27.88 -13.73
N ASP A 70 -1.02 -28.50 -12.62
CA ASP A 70 0.27 -29.17 -12.47
C ASP A 70 0.46 -30.31 -13.48
N GLU A 71 -0.60 -31.04 -13.80
CA GLU A 71 -0.59 -32.13 -14.78
C GLU A 71 -0.29 -31.60 -16.19
N VAL A 72 -0.91 -30.47 -16.55
CA VAL A 72 -0.69 -29.80 -17.84
C VAL A 72 0.71 -29.21 -17.91
N LEU A 73 1.22 -28.66 -16.81
CA LEU A 73 2.58 -28.11 -16.76
C LEU A 73 3.64 -29.19 -17.01
N GLU A 74 3.46 -30.38 -16.44
CA GLU A 74 4.34 -31.54 -16.63
C GLU A 74 4.25 -32.15 -18.03
N GLU A 75 3.12 -31.99 -18.72
CA GLU A 75 2.98 -32.35 -20.14
C GLU A 75 3.70 -31.36 -21.08
N ILE A 76 3.68 -30.06 -20.74
CA ILE A 76 4.30 -29.00 -21.57
C ILE A 76 5.82 -28.99 -21.41
N ILE A 77 6.33 -29.18 -20.19
CA ILE A 77 7.76 -29.09 -19.87
C ILE A 77 8.21 -30.41 -19.23
N ASP A 78 9.13 -31.11 -19.91
CA ASP A 78 9.69 -32.38 -19.39
C ASP A 78 10.35 -32.16 -18.03
N SER A 79 9.79 -32.81 -17.00
CA SER A 79 10.27 -32.73 -15.61
C SER A 79 11.72 -33.20 -15.45
N ARG A 80 12.28 -33.95 -16.41
CA ARG A 80 13.71 -34.32 -16.45
C ARG A 80 14.64 -33.13 -16.67
N LEU A 81 14.13 -32.01 -17.20
CA LEU A 81 14.89 -30.79 -17.44
C LEU A 81 15.11 -29.93 -16.18
N LYS A 82 14.51 -30.32 -15.04
CA LYS A 82 14.59 -29.57 -13.77
C LYS A 82 16.01 -29.31 -13.27
N ASN A 83 16.96 -30.18 -13.61
CA ASN A 83 18.34 -30.10 -13.11
C ASN A 83 19.28 -29.31 -14.05
N SER A 84 18.80 -28.80 -15.18
CA SER A 84 19.65 -28.11 -16.15
C SER A 84 18.91 -26.99 -16.87
N ILE A 85 19.11 -25.75 -16.39
CA ILE A 85 18.49 -24.55 -16.97
C ILE A 85 18.93 -24.32 -18.42
N GLY A 86 20.19 -24.60 -18.78
CA GLY A 86 20.64 -24.48 -20.17
C GLY A 86 19.90 -25.45 -21.12
N LYS A 87 19.73 -26.72 -20.71
CA LYS A 87 18.94 -27.69 -21.51
C LYS A 87 17.47 -27.31 -21.58
N LEU A 88 16.93 -26.72 -20.51
CA LEU A 88 15.56 -26.20 -20.49
C LEU A 88 15.38 -25.06 -21.51
N GLU A 89 16.32 -24.10 -21.56
CA GLU A 89 16.31 -23.02 -22.55
C GLU A 89 16.33 -23.55 -23.98
N GLU A 90 17.24 -24.48 -24.29
CA GLU A 90 17.36 -25.09 -25.63
C GLU A 90 16.09 -25.83 -26.03
N TYR A 91 15.54 -26.64 -25.11
CA TYR A 91 14.29 -27.38 -25.32
C TYR A 91 13.11 -26.45 -25.61
N LEU A 92 12.91 -25.42 -24.79
CA LEU A 92 11.79 -24.49 -24.93
C LEU A 92 11.91 -23.66 -26.21
N ASN A 93 13.09 -23.13 -26.52
CA ASN A 93 13.32 -22.43 -27.79
C ASN A 93 13.08 -23.34 -29.00
N HIS A 94 13.43 -24.63 -28.92
CA HIS A 94 13.10 -25.60 -29.97
C HIS A 94 11.58 -25.78 -30.10
N LYS A 95 10.89 -26.03 -28.99
CA LYS A 95 9.41 -26.16 -28.94
C LYS A 95 8.70 -24.92 -29.48
N PHE A 96 9.10 -23.71 -29.10
CA PHE A 96 8.46 -22.48 -29.59
C PHE A 96 8.65 -22.27 -31.10
N ARG A 97 9.78 -22.70 -31.67
CA ARG A 97 10.00 -22.72 -33.12
C ARG A 97 9.09 -23.74 -33.82
N GLU A 98 8.95 -24.95 -33.26
CA GLU A 98 8.04 -25.98 -33.79
C GLU A 98 6.58 -25.50 -33.79
N LEU A 99 6.16 -24.86 -32.69
CA LEU A 99 4.82 -24.31 -32.52
C LEU A 99 4.59 -22.99 -33.30
N LYS A 100 5.64 -22.43 -33.91
CA LYS A 100 5.61 -21.13 -34.62
C LYS A 100 5.07 -19.98 -33.76
N TRP A 101 5.36 -19.99 -32.46
CA TRP A 101 4.91 -18.95 -31.54
C TRP A 101 5.71 -17.65 -31.67
N ASP A 102 6.83 -17.66 -32.41
CA ASP A 102 7.66 -16.47 -32.66
C ASP A 102 8.13 -15.83 -31.34
N ILE A 103 8.69 -16.69 -30.48
CA ILE A 103 9.21 -16.37 -29.15
C ILE A 103 10.70 -16.67 -29.11
N ASN A 104 11.46 -15.76 -28.51
CA ASN A 104 12.86 -15.95 -28.18
C ASN A 104 13.04 -15.90 -26.66
N LEU A 105 13.50 -17.00 -26.07
CA LEU A 105 13.76 -17.16 -24.64
C LEU A 105 15.26 -17.11 -24.37
N ALA A 106 15.68 -16.34 -23.37
CA ALA A 106 17.04 -16.35 -22.84
C ALA A 106 17.02 -16.47 -21.31
N LEU A 107 17.78 -17.42 -20.75
CA LEU A 107 17.90 -17.64 -19.31
C LEU A 107 19.31 -17.29 -18.84
N LYS A 108 19.41 -16.31 -17.94
CA LYS A 108 20.68 -15.97 -17.27
C LYS A 108 20.64 -16.48 -15.84
N TYR A 109 21.69 -17.19 -15.43
CA TYR A 109 21.79 -17.78 -14.09
C TYR A 109 23.24 -17.79 -13.61
N ASP A 110 23.42 -17.88 -12.30
CA ASP A 110 24.71 -17.72 -11.60
C ASP A 110 25.61 -18.98 -11.63
N GLY A 111 25.32 -19.96 -12.48
CA GLY A 111 26.10 -21.19 -12.66
C GLY A 111 26.02 -22.20 -11.50
N ASN A 112 25.41 -21.84 -10.36
CA ASN A 112 25.21 -22.75 -9.24
C ASN A 112 24.16 -23.82 -9.59
N SER A 113 24.36 -25.07 -9.13
CA SER A 113 23.37 -26.15 -9.26
C SER A 113 22.99 -26.62 -7.85
N PRO A 114 21.89 -26.10 -7.25
CA PRO A 114 20.86 -25.23 -7.81
C PRO A 114 21.22 -23.73 -7.84
N PRO A 115 20.69 -22.95 -8.80
CA PRO A 115 21.01 -21.53 -8.96
C PRO A 115 20.49 -20.70 -7.79
N SER A 116 21.17 -19.60 -7.46
CA SER A 116 20.67 -18.65 -6.46
C SER A 116 19.81 -17.54 -7.09
N GLN A 117 20.06 -17.24 -8.37
CA GLN A 117 19.37 -16.22 -9.14
C GLN A 117 19.14 -16.70 -10.57
N VAL A 118 17.96 -16.41 -11.10
CA VAL A 118 17.60 -16.68 -12.49
C VAL A 118 16.90 -15.45 -13.04
N LEU A 119 17.41 -14.93 -14.16
CA LEU A 119 16.74 -13.89 -14.95
C LEU A 119 16.21 -14.54 -16.23
N ILE A 120 14.90 -14.46 -16.40
CA ILE A 120 14.19 -14.89 -17.60
C ILE A 120 13.97 -13.66 -18.47
N GLU A 121 14.41 -13.70 -19.73
CA GLU A 121 14.09 -12.68 -20.74
C GLU A 121 13.36 -13.37 -21.90
N ILE A 122 12.14 -12.92 -22.18
CA ILE A 122 11.28 -13.50 -23.22
C ILE A 122 10.87 -12.40 -24.18
N ARG A 123 11.18 -12.54 -25.46
CA ARG A 123 10.79 -11.60 -26.53
C ARG A 123 9.79 -12.24 -27.47
N GLY A 124 8.83 -11.45 -27.93
CA GLY A 124 7.76 -11.93 -28.80
C GLY A 124 6.49 -11.09 -28.65
N LYS A 125 5.35 -11.70 -28.96
CA LYS A 125 4.05 -11.02 -28.90
C LYS A 125 3.49 -10.97 -27.47
N PRO A 126 2.81 -9.89 -27.05
CA PRO A 126 2.46 -9.64 -25.65
C PRO A 126 1.73 -10.79 -24.92
N HIS A 127 0.75 -11.43 -25.57
CA HIS A 127 -0.05 -12.47 -24.93
C HIS A 127 0.74 -13.77 -24.77
N GLU A 128 1.47 -14.12 -25.82
CA GLU A 128 2.30 -15.30 -25.90
C GLU A 128 3.46 -15.23 -24.89
N ILE A 129 4.16 -14.09 -24.80
CA ILE A 129 5.28 -13.93 -23.85
C ILE A 129 4.81 -13.93 -22.40
N LYS A 130 3.64 -13.34 -22.08
CA LYS A 130 3.04 -13.40 -20.75
C LYS A 130 2.70 -14.83 -20.35
N PHE A 131 2.08 -15.58 -21.25
CA PHE A 131 1.75 -16.99 -21.01
C PHE A 131 3.02 -17.82 -20.77
N VAL A 132 4.05 -17.66 -21.62
CA VAL A 132 5.32 -18.38 -21.45
C VAL A 132 6.03 -17.97 -20.15
N ALA A 133 6.02 -16.69 -19.79
CA ALA A 133 6.59 -16.22 -18.53
C ALA A 133 5.91 -16.88 -17.31
N SER A 134 4.57 -17.01 -17.35
CA SER A 134 3.79 -17.65 -16.30
C SER A 134 4.16 -19.13 -16.15
N ILE A 135 4.08 -19.93 -17.22
CA ILE A 135 4.36 -21.38 -17.15
C ILE A 135 5.81 -21.66 -16.75
N LEU A 136 6.76 -20.88 -17.26
CA LEU A 136 8.17 -21.09 -16.98
C LEU A 136 8.49 -20.74 -15.52
N SER A 137 7.94 -19.63 -15.03
CA SER A 137 8.09 -19.25 -13.62
C SER A 137 7.46 -20.29 -12.71
N GLN A 138 6.26 -20.78 -13.04
CA GLN A 138 5.60 -21.85 -12.29
C GLN A 138 6.45 -23.11 -12.27
N PHE A 139 7.01 -23.53 -13.41
CA PHE A 139 7.87 -24.71 -13.51
C PHE A 139 9.14 -24.58 -12.66
N LEU A 140 9.83 -23.45 -12.75
CA LEU A 140 11.08 -23.22 -12.01
C LEU A 140 10.83 -23.16 -10.50
N VAL A 141 9.78 -22.46 -10.06
CA VAL A 141 9.39 -22.38 -8.65
C VAL A 141 8.97 -23.75 -8.12
N LYS A 142 8.15 -24.50 -8.87
CA LYS A 142 7.70 -25.85 -8.48
C LYS A 142 8.88 -26.82 -8.37
N ASN A 143 9.81 -26.80 -9.33
CA ASN A 143 10.91 -27.75 -9.38
C ASN A 143 12.18 -27.31 -8.64
N SER A 144 12.22 -26.12 -8.05
CA SER A 144 13.35 -25.70 -7.23
C SER A 144 13.49 -26.61 -5.98
N PRO A 145 14.72 -26.98 -5.56
CA PRO A 145 14.92 -27.86 -4.41
C PRO A 145 14.36 -27.28 -3.10
N GLU A 146 13.91 -28.13 -2.18
CA GLU A 146 13.36 -27.70 -0.89
C GLU A 146 14.36 -26.92 -0.04
N HIS A 147 15.64 -27.27 -0.11
CA HIS A 147 16.72 -26.60 0.61
C HIS A 147 17.20 -25.31 -0.07
N ALA A 148 16.71 -25.01 -1.27
CA ALA A 148 17.04 -23.79 -2.03
C ALA A 148 15.87 -23.38 -2.95
N PRO A 149 14.71 -23.02 -2.40
CA PRO A 149 13.53 -22.69 -3.20
C PRO A 149 13.73 -21.36 -3.92
N LEU A 150 13.22 -21.25 -5.14
CA LEU A 150 13.23 -20.00 -5.91
C LEU A 150 11.87 -19.31 -5.80
N LYS A 151 11.86 -18.00 -5.57
CA LYS A 151 10.67 -17.15 -5.64
C LYS A 151 10.83 -16.10 -6.74
N ILE A 152 9.70 -15.62 -7.28
CA ILE A 152 9.68 -14.46 -8.16
C ILE A 152 9.89 -13.20 -7.31
N ARG A 153 10.85 -12.38 -7.71
CA ARG A 153 11.14 -11.09 -7.09
C ARG A 153 10.48 -9.94 -7.83
N SER A 154 10.52 -9.96 -9.15
CA SER A 154 9.97 -8.91 -9.99
C SER A 154 9.55 -9.45 -11.35
N VAL A 155 8.56 -8.80 -11.95
CA VAL A 155 8.14 -9.01 -13.33
C VAL A 155 8.06 -7.63 -13.98
N ILE A 156 8.84 -7.41 -15.04
CA ILE A 156 8.86 -6.16 -15.81
C ILE A 156 8.34 -6.49 -17.21
N ASN A 157 7.24 -5.86 -17.60
CA ASN A 157 6.58 -6.08 -18.87
C ASN A 157 6.78 -4.86 -19.80
N PHE A 158 7.43 -5.08 -20.94
CA PHE A 158 7.58 -4.15 -22.06
C PHE A 158 6.64 -4.56 -23.22
N GLU A 159 6.55 -3.77 -24.29
CA GLU A 159 5.64 -4.07 -25.41
C GLU A 159 5.95 -5.39 -26.12
N ASP A 160 7.22 -5.73 -26.30
CA ASP A 160 7.70 -6.90 -27.04
C ASP A 160 8.55 -7.85 -26.19
N CYS A 161 8.67 -7.58 -24.89
CA CYS A 161 9.60 -8.25 -24.01
C CYS A 161 9.07 -8.31 -22.57
N ILE A 162 9.21 -9.46 -21.93
CA ILE A 162 8.96 -9.61 -20.49
C ILE A 162 10.21 -10.14 -19.81
N LYS A 163 10.53 -9.54 -18.65
CA LYS A 163 11.66 -9.94 -17.81
C LYS A 163 11.14 -10.40 -16.46
N VAL A 164 11.56 -11.58 -16.03
CA VAL A 164 11.21 -12.13 -14.72
C VAL A 164 12.49 -12.41 -13.94
N GLU A 165 12.59 -11.83 -12.75
CA GLU A 165 13.71 -12.08 -11.84
C GLU A 165 13.28 -13.05 -10.75
N LEU A 166 14.03 -14.14 -10.60
CA LEU A 166 13.87 -15.10 -9.52
C LEU A 166 15.10 -15.09 -8.62
N SER A 167 14.87 -15.25 -7.32
CA SER A 167 15.92 -15.37 -6.31
C SER A 167 15.55 -16.41 -5.26
N ARG A 168 16.50 -16.82 -4.42
CA ARG A 168 16.21 -17.73 -3.29
C ARG A 168 15.11 -17.18 -2.38
N SER A 169 14.29 -18.10 -1.90
CA SER A 169 13.21 -17.91 -0.92
C SER A 169 13.61 -18.57 0.40
N ASN A 170 12.97 -18.15 1.50
CA ASN A 170 13.21 -18.76 2.81
C ASN A 170 12.55 -20.14 2.92
N ASN A 171 11.39 -20.30 2.29
CA ASN A 171 10.64 -21.55 2.26
C ASN A 171 9.88 -21.72 0.93
N LYS A 172 9.32 -22.92 0.74
CA LYS A 172 8.60 -23.31 -0.48
C LYS A 172 7.23 -22.65 -0.61
N GLU A 173 6.57 -22.35 0.50
CA GLU A 173 5.24 -21.74 0.53
C GLU A 173 5.31 -20.29 0.01
N GLU A 174 6.27 -19.51 0.51
CA GLU A 174 6.56 -18.14 0.04
C GLU A 174 6.90 -18.14 -1.46
N ALA A 175 7.64 -19.15 -1.91
CA ALA A 175 7.96 -19.34 -3.31
C ALA A 175 6.70 -19.56 -4.17
N ILE A 176 5.81 -20.46 -3.77
CA ILE A 176 4.54 -20.70 -4.48
C ILE A 176 3.65 -19.46 -4.45
N CYS A 177 3.53 -18.78 -3.30
CA CYS A 177 2.78 -17.54 -3.18
C CYS A 177 3.27 -16.46 -4.15
N SER A 178 4.59 -16.37 -4.41
CA SER A 178 5.12 -15.41 -5.38
C SER A 178 4.57 -15.63 -6.80
N VAL A 179 4.35 -16.88 -7.23
CA VAL A 179 3.76 -17.19 -8.54
C VAL A 179 2.31 -16.70 -8.61
N ILE A 180 1.54 -16.92 -7.54
CA ILE A 180 0.15 -16.46 -7.44
C ILE A 180 0.09 -14.93 -7.49
N THR A 181 0.97 -14.25 -6.75
CA THR A 181 1.03 -12.78 -6.72
C THR A 181 1.29 -12.16 -8.10
N PHE A 182 2.21 -12.72 -8.89
CA PHE A 182 2.61 -12.12 -10.17
C PHE A 182 1.79 -12.63 -11.37
N PHE A 183 1.32 -13.87 -11.35
CA PHE A 183 0.67 -14.50 -12.52
C PHE A 183 -0.69 -15.15 -12.21
N GLY A 184 -1.09 -15.27 -10.94
CA GLY A 184 -2.29 -16.00 -10.49
C GLY A 184 -3.40 -15.13 -9.90
N GLY A 185 -3.51 -13.86 -10.31
CA GLY A 185 -4.47 -12.91 -9.72
C GLY A 185 -5.94 -13.34 -9.76
N LEU A 186 -6.32 -14.27 -10.65
CA LEU A 186 -7.68 -14.82 -10.74
C LEU A 186 -7.80 -16.24 -10.17
N GLU A 187 -6.72 -16.80 -9.62
CA GLU A 187 -6.68 -18.20 -9.18
C GLU A 187 -7.69 -18.49 -8.07
N GLU A 188 -7.75 -17.62 -7.06
CA GLU A 188 -8.70 -17.73 -5.95
C GLU A 188 -10.14 -17.49 -6.41
N VAL A 189 -10.35 -16.49 -7.28
CA VAL A 189 -11.68 -16.18 -7.85
C VAL A 189 -12.20 -17.35 -8.67
N ARG A 190 -11.35 -17.93 -9.53
CA ARG A 190 -11.67 -19.13 -10.32
C ARG A 190 -12.06 -20.30 -9.42
N LYS A 191 -11.28 -20.57 -8.38
CA LYS A 191 -11.58 -21.64 -7.41
C LYS A 191 -12.91 -21.38 -6.70
N ALA A 192 -13.15 -20.15 -6.25
CA ALA A 192 -14.40 -19.76 -5.60
C ALA A 192 -15.61 -19.97 -6.51
N ILE A 193 -15.55 -19.50 -7.76
CA ILE A 193 -16.62 -19.67 -8.75
C ILE A 193 -16.87 -21.15 -9.05
N LYS A 194 -15.81 -21.92 -9.34
CA LYS A 194 -15.92 -23.35 -9.65
C LYS A 194 -16.44 -24.19 -8.49
N SER A 195 -16.15 -23.80 -7.24
CA SER A 195 -16.63 -24.53 -6.06
C SER A 195 -18.14 -24.42 -5.85
N ARG A 196 -18.76 -23.30 -6.27
CA ARG A 196 -20.20 -23.02 -6.06
C ARG A 196 -20.79 -22.26 -7.27
N PRO A 197 -20.85 -22.88 -8.46
CA PRO A 197 -21.18 -22.18 -9.70
C PRO A 197 -22.61 -21.62 -9.71
N ALA A 198 -23.59 -22.37 -9.20
CA ALA A 198 -24.98 -21.93 -9.15
C ALA A 198 -25.16 -20.68 -8.26
N PHE A 199 -24.45 -20.63 -7.12
CA PHE A 199 -24.47 -19.49 -6.21
C PHE A 199 -23.90 -18.24 -6.90
N TRP A 200 -22.68 -18.32 -7.42
CA TRP A 200 -22.02 -17.18 -8.05
C TRP A 200 -22.74 -16.70 -9.30
N LYS A 201 -23.27 -17.61 -10.13
CA LYS A 201 -24.12 -17.24 -11.27
C LYS A 201 -25.33 -16.44 -10.84
N SER A 202 -26.02 -16.86 -9.77
CA SER A 202 -27.18 -16.15 -9.22
C SER A 202 -26.81 -14.77 -8.68
N VAL A 203 -25.73 -14.67 -7.89
CA VAL A 203 -25.23 -13.40 -7.33
C VAL A 203 -24.88 -12.42 -8.45
N ILE A 204 -24.05 -12.84 -9.42
CA ILE A 204 -23.63 -11.99 -10.55
C ILE A 204 -24.85 -11.53 -11.36
N THR A 205 -25.78 -12.44 -11.67
CA THR A 205 -26.99 -12.11 -12.43
C THR A 205 -27.83 -11.06 -11.71
N ARG A 206 -28.00 -11.16 -10.38
CA ARG A 206 -28.76 -10.18 -9.60
C ARG A 206 -28.10 -8.80 -9.57
N HIS A 207 -26.77 -8.75 -9.43
CA HIS A 207 -26.03 -7.48 -9.53
C HIS A 207 -26.17 -6.85 -10.93
N LEU A 208 -26.08 -7.64 -11.99
CA LEU A 208 -26.28 -7.16 -13.37
C LEU A 208 -27.70 -6.62 -13.59
N LEU A 209 -28.73 -7.37 -13.20
CA LEU A 209 -30.14 -6.96 -13.36
C LEU A 209 -30.50 -5.69 -12.57
N SER A 210 -29.77 -5.41 -11.49
CA SER A 210 -29.95 -4.20 -10.68
C SER A 210 -29.08 -3.03 -11.12
N ASN A 211 -28.31 -3.16 -12.21
CA ASN A 211 -27.28 -2.19 -12.61
C ASN A 211 -26.34 -1.85 -11.45
N TYR A 212 -25.93 -2.87 -10.70
CA TYR A 212 -25.06 -2.76 -9.53
C TYR A 212 -25.60 -1.82 -8.41
N ASN A 213 -26.92 -1.67 -8.30
CA ASN A 213 -27.60 -0.95 -7.20
C ASN A 213 -27.95 -1.87 -6.01
N MET A 214 -27.31 -3.03 -5.92
CA MET A 214 -27.43 -3.93 -4.77
C MET A 214 -26.26 -3.74 -3.82
N VAL A 215 -26.56 -3.66 -2.53
CA VAL A 215 -25.56 -3.63 -1.46
C VAL A 215 -25.22 -5.04 -1.01
N THR A 216 -23.93 -5.35 -0.91
CA THR A 216 -23.40 -6.64 -0.46
C THR A 216 -22.60 -6.45 0.82
N ILE A 217 -23.17 -6.87 1.95
CA ILE A 217 -22.60 -6.67 3.29
C ILE A 217 -22.53 -7.97 4.06
N HIS A 218 -21.65 -8.01 5.07
CA HIS A 218 -21.56 -9.14 5.99
C HIS A 218 -22.87 -9.33 6.78
N ARG A 219 -23.21 -10.58 7.12
CA ARG A 219 -24.47 -10.92 7.82
C ARG A 219 -24.63 -10.15 9.14
N ASN A 220 -23.57 -10.05 9.95
CA ASN A 220 -23.61 -9.35 11.23
C ASN A 220 -23.85 -7.84 11.05
N TYR A 221 -23.30 -7.25 9.98
CA TYR A 221 -23.56 -5.85 9.67
C TYR A 221 -25.04 -5.64 9.33
N PHE A 222 -25.63 -6.56 8.56
CA PHE A 222 -27.06 -6.52 8.25
C PHE A 222 -27.92 -6.73 9.50
N GLU A 223 -27.53 -7.63 10.41
CA GLU A 223 -28.21 -7.88 11.69
C GLU A 223 -28.24 -6.63 12.58
N ASP A 224 -27.12 -5.92 12.71
CA ASP A 224 -27.05 -4.67 13.46
C ASP A 224 -27.95 -3.58 12.86
N LEU A 225 -28.01 -3.50 11.52
CA LEU A 225 -28.93 -2.58 10.85
C LEU A 225 -30.40 -2.91 11.16
N LEU A 226 -30.78 -4.19 11.14
CA LEU A 226 -32.13 -4.65 11.49
C LEU A 226 -32.48 -4.38 12.96
N ALA A 227 -31.50 -4.52 13.86
CA ALA A 227 -31.65 -4.20 15.28
C ALA A 227 -31.69 -2.69 15.57
N GLY A 228 -31.60 -1.83 14.54
CA GLY A 228 -31.57 -0.38 14.70
C GLY A 228 -30.24 0.16 15.24
N LYS A 229 -29.26 -0.70 15.47
CA LYS A 229 -27.92 -0.35 15.95
C LYS A 229 -27.11 0.33 14.84
N VAL A 230 -26.00 0.94 15.23
CA VAL A 230 -24.96 1.44 14.33
C VAL A 230 -23.91 0.33 14.27
N PRO A 231 -23.73 -0.35 13.13
CA PRO A 231 -22.70 -1.37 12.99
C PRO A 231 -21.33 -0.83 13.40
N MET A 232 -20.65 -1.53 14.31
CA MET A 232 -19.31 -1.20 14.79
C MET A 232 -18.29 -1.91 13.91
N GLY A 233 -17.68 -1.19 12.97
CA GLY A 233 -16.67 -1.78 12.11
C GLY A 233 -17.28 -2.72 11.08
N GLU A 234 -16.82 -2.61 9.84
CA GLU A 234 -17.12 -3.67 8.89
C GLU A 234 -16.16 -4.82 9.17
N ILE A 235 -16.67 -5.98 9.65
CA ILE A 235 -15.86 -7.21 9.86
C ILE A 235 -15.01 -7.53 8.63
N THR A 236 -15.49 -7.13 7.44
CA THR A 236 -14.75 -7.16 6.18
C THR A 236 -13.41 -6.42 6.26
N ILE A 237 -13.34 -5.23 6.88
CA ILE A 237 -12.10 -4.45 7.05
C ILE A 237 -11.07 -5.24 7.87
N GLU A 238 -11.47 -5.79 9.03
CA GLU A 238 -10.56 -6.59 9.87
C GLU A 238 -10.08 -7.86 9.16
N ASN A 239 -10.98 -8.53 8.45
CA ASN A 239 -10.65 -9.73 7.67
C ASN A 239 -9.64 -9.44 6.55
N LEU A 240 -9.80 -8.30 5.86
CA LEU A 240 -8.86 -7.87 4.82
C LEU A 240 -7.51 -7.46 5.41
N ALA A 241 -7.52 -6.71 6.52
CA ALA A 241 -6.31 -6.24 7.19
C ALA A 241 -5.57 -7.34 7.98
N ARG A 242 -6.24 -8.46 8.26
CA ARG A 242 -5.79 -9.58 9.11
C ARG A 242 -5.34 -9.15 10.51
N ARG A 243 -5.92 -8.07 11.01
CA ARG A 243 -5.62 -7.47 12.32
C ARG A 243 -6.83 -6.71 12.84
N THR A 244 -6.84 -6.40 14.13
CA THR A 244 -7.97 -5.67 14.73
C THR A 244 -8.01 -4.23 14.25
N ILE A 245 -9.18 -3.58 14.25
CA ILE A 245 -9.33 -2.18 13.80
C ILE A 245 -8.31 -1.25 14.48
N LYS A 246 -7.97 -1.47 15.76
CA LYS A 246 -7.03 -0.63 16.52
C LYS A 246 -5.57 -0.74 16.07
N GLU A 247 -5.21 -1.82 15.38
CA GLU A 247 -3.83 -2.09 14.93
C GLU A 247 -3.59 -1.66 13.48
N ILE A 248 -4.63 -1.15 12.80
CA ILE A 248 -4.56 -0.72 11.41
C ILE A 248 -4.00 0.71 11.36
N PRO A 249 -2.85 0.95 10.69
CA PRO A 249 -2.32 2.29 10.48
C PRO A 249 -3.32 3.19 9.76
N HIS A 250 -3.33 4.49 10.09
CA HIS A 250 -4.35 5.41 9.57
C HIS A 250 -4.52 5.39 8.05
N LYS A 251 -3.41 5.54 7.30
CA LYS A 251 -3.43 5.54 5.83
C LYS A 251 -3.93 4.22 5.22
N GLU A 252 -3.60 3.11 5.87
CA GLU A 252 -4.10 1.78 5.49
C GLU A 252 -5.62 1.70 5.74
N MET A 253 -6.09 2.23 6.89
CA MET A 253 -7.51 2.29 7.23
C MET A 253 -8.34 3.07 6.20
N LEU A 254 -7.86 4.24 5.76
CA LEU A 254 -8.56 5.04 4.73
C LEU A 254 -8.68 4.26 3.41
N SER A 255 -7.62 3.55 3.03
CA SER A 255 -7.60 2.73 1.82
C SER A 255 -8.57 1.55 1.92
N LEU A 256 -8.62 0.89 3.07
CA LEU A 256 -9.56 -0.21 3.34
C LEU A 256 -11.01 0.26 3.37
N ILE A 257 -11.30 1.43 3.96
CA ILE A 257 -12.65 2.02 3.90
C ILE A 257 -13.06 2.24 2.45
N LYS A 258 -12.17 2.82 1.62
CA LYS A 258 -12.44 2.99 0.19
C LYS A 258 -12.73 1.66 -0.50
N GLU A 259 -11.84 0.67 -0.34
CA GLU A 259 -12.00 -0.65 -0.96
C GLU A 259 -13.31 -1.31 -0.54
N VAL A 260 -13.60 -1.38 0.75
CA VAL A 260 -14.74 -2.11 1.28
C VAL A 260 -16.06 -1.41 0.95
N TYR A 261 -16.16 -0.09 1.13
CA TYR A 261 -17.42 0.62 0.89
C TYR A 261 -17.76 0.74 -0.61
N GLU A 262 -16.76 0.83 -1.50
CA GLU A 262 -16.99 0.79 -2.95
C GLU A 262 -17.36 -0.61 -3.43
N THR A 263 -16.66 -1.65 -2.97
CA THR A 263 -16.92 -3.05 -3.40
C THR A 263 -18.25 -3.60 -2.86
N SER A 264 -18.63 -3.21 -1.63
CA SER A 264 -19.94 -3.53 -1.04
C SER A 264 -21.10 -2.74 -1.66
N ARG A 265 -20.80 -1.70 -2.46
CA ARG A 265 -21.77 -0.76 -3.05
C ARG A 265 -22.60 -0.01 -2.01
N VAL A 266 -22.12 0.06 -0.76
CA VAL A 266 -22.69 0.96 0.27
C VAL A 266 -22.51 2.42 -0.16
N VAL A 267 -21.44 2.74 -0.88
CA VAL A 267 -21.26 4.03 -1.54
C VAL A 267 -20.87 3.83 -3.00
N ASP A 268 -21.08 4.85 -3.82
CA ASP A 268 -20.77 4.78 -5.25
C ASP A 268 -19.28 4.97 -5.51
N LYS A 269 -18.66 5.89 -4.75
CA LYS A 269 -17.25 6.24 -4.87
C LYS A 269 -16.73 6.84 -3.57
N VAL A 270 -15.47 6.61 -3.26
CA VAL A 270 -14.70 7.23 -2.19
C VAL A 270 -13.46 7.87 -2.78
N GLU A 271 -13.25 9.16 -2.48
CA GLU A 271 -12.02 9.88 -2.76
C GLU A 271 -11.30 10.17 -1.44
N ILE A 272 -9.98 10.05 -1.48
CA ILE A 272 -9.09 10.30 -0.34
C ILE A 272 -8.16 11.43 -0.76
N ASP A 273 -8.23 12.56 -0.06
CA ASP A 273 -7.30 13.68 -0.21
C ASP A 273 -6.61 13.90 1.14
N GLN A 274 -5.33 13.51 1.22
CA GLN A 274 -4.57 13.44 2.47
C GLN A 274 -5.32 12.63 3.53
N ASP A 275 -5.82 13.29 4.58
CA ASP A 275 -6.61 12.71 5.67
C ASP A 275 -8.10 13.13 5.61
N THR A 276 -8.58 13.52 4.41
CA THR A 276 -9.98 13.81 4.14
C THR A 276 -10.60 12.70 3.29
N LEU A 277 -11.74 12.17 3.75
CA LEU A 277 -12.54 11.19 3.02
C LEU A 277 -13.78 11.86 2.43
N ILE A 278 -13.98 11.72 1.13
CA ILE A 278 -15.16 12.21 0.42
C ILE A 278 -15.89 11.00 -0.16
N LEU A 279 -17.09 10.72 0.35
CA LEU A 279 -17.92 9.61 -0.10
C LEU A 279 -19.08 10.13 -0.93
N PHE A 280 -19.20 9.62 -2.15
CA PHE A 280 -20.31 9.91 -3.06
C PHE A 280 -21.36 8.80 -2.96
N HIS A 281 -22.62 9.19 -2.85
CA HIS A 281 -23.73 8.24 -2.75
C HIS A 281 -24.99 8.75 -3.45
N ASN A 282 -25.84 7.82 -3.88
CA ASN A 282 -27.14 8.11 -4.48
C ASN A 282 -28.34 7.93 -3.54
N TYR A 283 -28.11 7.86 -2.22
CA TYR A 283 -29.19 7.77 -1.23
C TYR A 283 -30.08 9.03 -1.22
N ARG A 284 -31.40 8.82 -1.18
CA ARG A 284 -32.41 9.90 -1.11
C ARG A 284 -32.96 10.14 0.29
N ASN A 285 -32.83 9.16 1.18
CA ASN A 285 -33.39 9.22 2.52
C ASN A 285 -32.39 9.87 3.48
N GLN A 286 -32.71 11.05 4.00
CA GLN A 286 -31.83 11.79 4.92
C GLN A 286 -31.46 10.97 6.17
N LYS A 287 -32.37 10.17 6.71
CA LYS A 287 -32.07 9.31 7.88
C LYS A 287 -31.03 8.25 7.54
N ALA A 288 -31.05 7.72 6.30
CA ALA A 288 -30.05 6.77 5.84
C ALA A 288 -28.68 7.45 5.67
N ILE A 289 -28.65 8.65 5.10
CA ILE A 289 -27.41 9.45 4.94
C ILE A 289 -26.80 9.74 6.32
N GLU A 290 -27.60 10.19 7.27
CA GLU A 290 -27.14 10.47 8.63
C GLU A 290 -26.66 9.20 9.36
N LYS A 291 -27.33 8.07 9.15
CA LYS A 291 -26.91 6.79 9.73
C LYS A 291 -25.60 6.30 9.12
N LEU A 292 -25.43 6.39 7.80
CA LEU A 292 -24.18 6.06 7.11
C LEU A 292 -23.02 6.94 7.60
N LYS A 293 -23.25 8.26 7.70
CA LYS A 293 -22.29 9.21 8.27
C LYS A 293 -21.85 8.78 9.66
N LYS A 294 -22.80 8.42 10.53
CA LYS A 294 -22.51 7.96 11.89
C LYS A 294 -21.70 6.66 11.90
N ILE A 295 -22.03 5.71 11.03
CA ILE A 295 -21.26 4.45 10.92
C ILE A 295 -19.80 4.74 10.61
N LEU A 296 -19.52 5.55 9.58
CA LEU A 296 -18.14 5.87 9.17
C LEU A 296 -17.34 6.56 10.27
N VAL A 297 -17.96 7.54 10.95
CA VAL A 297 -17.33 8.22 12.09
C VAL A 297 -17.00 7.21 13.20
N THR A 298 -17.95 6.36 13.58
CA THR A 298 -17.73 5.35 14.62
C THR A 298 -16.63 4.34 14.25
N VAL A 299 -16.50 3.99 12.97
CA VAL A 299 -15.41 3.13 12.48
C VAL A 299 -14.04 3.79 12.63
N LEU A 300 -13.93 5.07 12.26
CA LEU A 300 -12.69 5.84 12.40
C LEU A 300 -12.33 6.10 13.87
N GLU A 301 -13.34 6.38 14.71
CA GLU A 301 -13.18 6.51 16.16
C GLU A 301 -12.69 5.21 16.80
N ALA A 302 -13.21 4.06 16.36
CA ALA A 302 -12.76 2.75 16.83
C ALA A 302 -11.31 2.44 16.42
N ASN A 303 -10.84 3.01 15.30
CA ASN A 303 -9.44 2.97 14.86
C ASN A 303 -8.54 3.95 15.65
N GLY A 304 -9.13 4.83 16.47
CA GLY A 304 -8.40 5.79 17.31
C GLY A 304 -8.38 7.21 16.76
N HIS A 305 -9.02 7.48 15.62
CA HIS A 305 -8.96 8.80 14.98
C HIS A 305 -10.32 9.50 14.98
N LEU A 306 -10.32 10.77 15.39
CA LEU A 306 -11.53 11.59 15.36
C LEU A 306 -11.69 12.28 14.00
N TYR A 307 -12.94 12.40 13.57
CA TYR A 307 -13.30 13.00 12.30
C TYR A 307 -14.50 13.94 12.43
N ASP A 308 -14.44 15.07 11.74
CA ASP A 308 -15.57 15.95 11.51
C ASP A 308 -16.35 15.50 10.28
N ALA A 309 -17.66 15.32 10.42
CA ALA A 309 -18.51 14.81 9.35
C ALA A 309 -19.55 15.83 8.90
N LYS A 310 -19.56 16.16 7.61
CA LYS A 310 -20.59 16.97 6.95
C LYS A 310 -21.24 16.17 5.84
N SER A 311 -22.56 16.29 5.71
CA SER A 311 -23.35 15.60 4.68
C SER A 311 -24.07 16.63 3.82
N THR A 312 -24.14 16.35 2.52
CA THR A 312 -25.04 17.03 1.57
C THR A 312 -25.98 15.97 0.96
N ALA A 313 -26.72 16.32 -0.09
CA ALA A 313 -27.67 15.40 -0.72
C ALA A 313 -27.00 14.17 -1.37
N ASN A 314 -25.77 14.31 -1.87
CA ASN A 314 -25.08 13.28 -2.66
C ASN A 314 -23.65 12.98 -2.19
N MET A 315 -23.21 13.58 -1.09
CA MET A 315 -21.88 13.31 -0.54
C MET A 315 -21.80 13.44 0.98
N ILE A 316 -20.89 12.68 1.57
CA ILE A 316 -20.45 12.79 2.96
C ILE A 316 -18.95 13.12 2.95
N VAL A 317 -18.58 14.20 3.61
CA VAL A 317 -17.19 14.65 3.77
C VAL A 317 -16.77 14.46 5.22
N LEU A 318 -15.71 13.69 5.42
CA LEU A 318 -15.09 13.41 6.71
C LEU A 318 -13.70 14.06 6.72
N THR A 319 -13.45 14.93 7.68
CA THR A 319 -12.20 15.69 7.83
C THR A 319 -11.50 15.27 9.11
N HIS A 320 -10.25 14.80 9.04
CA HIS A 320 -9.51 14.36 10.23
C HIS A 320 -9.33 15.50 11.24
N ARG A 321 -9.54 15.17 12.51
CA ARG A 321 -9.21 16.03 13.65
C ARG A 321 -7.90 15.52 14.26
N PRO A 322 -6.76 16.21 14.07
CA PRO A 322 -5.50 15.78 14.67
C PRO A 322 -5.57 15.77 16.21
N GLU A 323 -4.99 14.75 16.85
CA GLU A 323 -5.12 14.44 18.28
C GLU A 323 -4.54 15.50 19.23
N ILE A 324 -3.64 16.36 18.76
CA ILE A 324 -3.26 17.58 19.51
C ILE A 324 -4.51 18.43 19.81
N GLY A 325 -5.51 18.45 18.93
CA GLY A 325 -6.79 19.08 19.21
C GLY A 325 -7.51 18.48 20.41
N ILE A 326 -7.36 17.17 20.65
CA ILE A 326 -7.95 16.44 21.80
C ILE A 326 -7.17 16.75 23.07
N LYS A 327 -5.83 16.61 23.06
CA LYS A 327 -4.99 16.97 24.22
C LYS A 327 -5.11 18.44 24.61
N ILE A 328 -5.16 19.33 23.62
CA ILE A 328 -5.45 20.75 23.84
C ILE A 328 -6.85 20.92 24.42
N ASN A 329 -7.86 20.24 23.90
CA ASN A 329 -9.22 20.32 24.43
C ASN A 329 -9.31 19.76 25.87
N GLU A 330 -8.62 18.68 26.21
CA GLU A 330 -8.53 18.11 27.56
C GLU A 330 -7.86 19.09 28.53
N ILE A 331 -6.73 19.69 28.15
CA ILE A 331 -6.06 20.73 28.95
C ILE A 331 -6.99 21.94 29.09
N VAL A 332 -7.64 22.37 28.01
CA VAL A 332 -8.59 23.49 28.02
C VAL A 332 -9.80 23.19 28.91
N ASP A 333 -10.33 21.97 28.89
CA ASP A 333 -11.47 21.57 29.72
C ASP A 333 -11.09 21.49 31.19
N ASN A 334 -9.88 21.01 31.51
CA ASN A 334 -9.31 21.09 32.87
C ASN A 334 -9.14 22.54 33.32
N LEU A 335 -8.59 23.43 32.49
CA LEU A 335 -8.39 24.84 32.81
C LEU A 335 -9.71 25.63 32.92
N LYS A 336 -10.75 25.27 32.16
CA LYS A 336 -12.09 25.92 32.22
C LYS A 336 -12.76 25.75 33.59
N THR A 337 -12.40 24.72 34.35
CA THR A 337 -12.92 24.53 35.71
C THR A 337 -12.36 25.54 36.71
N SER A 338 -11.29 26.24 36.36
CA SER A 338 -10.65 27.27 37.17
C SER A 338 -11.20 28.66 36.86
N ASN A 339 -11.45 29.44 37.91
CA ASN A 339 -11.85 30.85 37.78
C ASN A 339 -10.65 31.83 37.66
N SER A 340 -9.42 31.31 37.65
CA SER A 340 -8.19 32.11 37.51
C SER A 340 -8.12 32.81 36.14
N LYS A 341 -7.70 34.08 36.14
CA LYS A 341 -7.40 34.84 34.92
C LYS A 341 -6.14 34.31 34.25
N PHE A 342 -5.16 33.85 35.02
CA PHE A 342 -3.98 33.17 34.51
C PHE A 342 -4.35 31.91 33.71
N ASP A 343 -5.33 31.13 34.18
CA ASP A 343 -5.81 29.95 33.43
C ASP A 343 -6.56 30.31 32.14
N LYS A 344 -7.29 31.43 32.13
CA LYS A 344 -7.91 31.95 30.90
C LYS A 344 -6.87 32.35 29.86
N GLU A 345 -5.75 32.95 30.28
CA GLU A 345 -4.65 33.28 29.38
C GLU A 345 -3.93 32.02 28.85
N LEU A 346 -3.79 30.98 29.68
CA LEU A 346 -3.30 29.68 29.21
C LEU A 346 -4.24 29.02 28.19
N ILE A 347 -5.56 29.13 28.37
CA ILE A 347 -6.55 28.67 27.39
C ILE A 347 -6.40 29.43 26.07
N MET A 348 -6.26 30.76 26.13
CA MET A 348 -6.05 31.59 24.93
C MET A 348 -4.75 31.24 24.20
N PHE A 349 -3.67 30.96 24.95
CA PHE A 349 -2.41 30.48 24.40
C PHE A 349 -2.57 29.12 23.70
N LEU A 350 -3.26 28.17 24.31
CA LEU A 350 -3.52 26.85 23.73
C LEU A 350 -4.40 26.91 22.48
N ALA A 351 -5.45 27.73 22.50
CA ALA A 351 -6.30 27.98 21.33
C ALA A 351 -5.51 28.58 20.17
N PHE A 352 -4.55 29.47 20.48
CA PHE A 352 -3.65 30.03 19.49
C PHE A 352 -2.69 28.99 18.91
N LEU A 353 -2.02 28.18 19.74
CA LEU A 353 -1.13 27.11 19.27
C LEU A 353 -1.87 26.11 18.36
N LYS A 354 -3.14 25.80 18.67
CA LYS A 354 -4.00 24.94 17.85
C LYS A 354 -4.20 25.49 16.43
N GLY A 355 -4.27 26.82 16.27
CA GLY A 355 -4.47 27.49 14.98
C GLY A 355 -3.23 27.59 14.11
N LEU A 356 -2.03 27.22 14.60
CA LEU A 356 -0.77 27.35 13.86
C LEU A 356 -0.40 26.11 13.04
N LYS A 357 -1.10 24.99 13.23
CA LYS A 357 -0.90 23.79 12.43
C LYS A 357 -1.30 24.07 10.97
N ASN A 358 -0.43 23.70 10.03
CA ASN A 358 -0.58 23.84 8.56
C ASN A 358 -0.27 25.23 7.95
N LEU A 359 0.46 26.12 8.65
CA LEU A 359 0.94 27.36 8.02
C LEU A 359 2.19 27.11 7.15
N PRO A 360 2.27 27.68 5.94
CA PRO A 360 3.38 27.44 5.01
C PRO A 360 4.69 28.13 5.41
N ASP A 361 4.63 29.20 6.21
CA ASP A 361 5.78 29.98 6.70
C ASP A 361 5.52 30.57 8.10
N ILE A 362 6.56 31.00 8.83
CA ILE A 362 6.44 31.76 10.11
C ILE A 362 6.37 33.27 9.80
N PRO A 363 5.20 33.91 9.79
CA PRO A 363 5.13 35.36 9.73
C PRO A 363 5.82 36.02 10.94
N LEU A 364 6.55 37.13 10.71
CA LEU A 364 7.15 37.98 11.76
C LEU A 364 6.13 38.40 12.85
N SER A 365 4.85 38.48 12.50
CA SER A 365 3.76 38.78 13.44
C SER A 365 3.60 37.70 14.52
N LEU A 366 3.93 36.43 14.24
CA LEU A 366 3.87 35.33 15.21
C LEU A 366 4.90 35.47 16.33
N THR A 367 6.11 35.90 16.02
CA THR A 367 7.17 36.18 17.00
C THR A 367 6.71 37.24 18.01
N SER A 368 6.12 38.33 17.50
CA SER A 368 5.61 39.42 18.33
C SER A 368 4.43 38.98 19.22
N LEU A 369 3.59 38.11 18.68
CA LEU A 369 2.41 37.58 19.37
C LEU A 369 2.79 36.61 20.49
N GLY A 370 3.71 35.66 20.22
CA GLY A 370 4.23 34.75 21.24
C GLY A 370 4.83 35.52 22.42
N ARG A 371 5.68 36.51 22.14
CA ARG A 371 6.26 37.37 23.20
C ARG A 371 5.19 38.11 24.00
N ARG A 372 4.15 38.62 23.34
CA ARG A 372 3.03 39.30 24.00
C ARG A 372 2.27 38.36 24.94
N ILE A 373 2.00 37.14 24.50
CA ILE A 373 1.33 36.11 25.32
C ILE A 373 2.19 35.79 26.56
N GLY A 374 3.49 35.59 26.38
CA GLY A 374 4.41 35.33 27.50
C GLY A 374 4.41 36.45 28.54
N LYS A 375 4.40 37.70 28.09
CA LYS A 375 4.25 38.87 28.97
C LYS A 375 2.92 38.85 29.74
N THR A 376 1.80 38.64 29.05
CA THR A 376 0.46 38.64 29.66
C THR A 376 0.31 37.52 30.69
N LEU A 377 0.85 36.33 30.42
CA LEU A 377 0.87 35.22 31.38
C LEU A 377 1.58 35.61 32.68
N MET A 378 2.74 36.25 32.60
CA MET A 378 3.47 36.70 33.79
C MET A 378 2.75 37.84 34.52
N GLN A 379 2.08 38.74 33.80
CA GLN A 379 1.30 39.82 34.40
C GLN A 379 0.11 39.31 35.22
N GLU A 380 -0.62 38.32 34.72
CA GLU A 380 -1.75 37.74 35.47
C GLU A 380 -1.25 36.88 36.63
N TYR A 381 -0.15 36.13 36.44
CA TYR A 381 0.48 35.38 37.54
C TYR A 381 0.98 36.30 38.67
N GLU A 382 1.63 37.42 38.32
CA GLU A 382 2.11 38.44 39.27
C GLU A 382 0.96 39.01 40.12
N LYS A 383 -0.16 39.34 39.47
CA LYS A 383 -1.36 39.87 40.15
C LYS A 383 -2.01 38.83 41.05
N GLU A 384 -2.17 37.60 40.59
CA GLU A 384 -2.84 36.54 41.35
C GLU A 384 -2.04 36.10 42.58
N ASN A 385 -0.71 36.18 42.51
CA ASN A 385 0.18 35.74 43.58
C ASN A 385 0.79 36.88 44.40
N GLY A 386 0.42 38.14 44.14
CA GLY A 386 0.88 39.31 44.90
C GLY A 386 2.39 39.55 44.81
N ILE A 387 3.00 39.29 43.65
CA ILE A 387 4.45 39.39 43.47
C ILE A 387 4.85 40.85 43.25
N ASN A 388 5.54 41.44 44.23
CA ASN A 388 6.01 42.84 44.15
C ASN A 388 7.37 42.97 43.46
N LYS A 389 8.16 41.88 43.44
CA LYS A 389 9.48 41.81 42.79
C LYS A 389 9.75 40.38 42.34
N TRP A 390 10.16 40.23 41.08
CA TRP A 390 10.57 38.95 40.53
C TRP A 390 12.00 38.58 40.94
N ASP A 391 12.20 37.30 41.23
CA ASP A 391 13.48 36.64 41.40
C ASP A 391 13.47 35.30 40.63
N LEU A 392 14.63 34.63 40.56
CA LEU A 392 14.74 33.34 39.86
C LEU A 392 13.83 32.26 40.45
N GLU A 393 13.58 32.30 41.76
CA GLU A 393 12.78 31.30 42.45
C GLU A 393 11.28 31.45 42.13
N ASN A 394 10.76 32.68 42.14
CA ASN A 394 9.38 32.95 41.76
C ASN A 394 9.15 32.74 40.26
N PHE A 395 10.13 33.04 39.42
CA PHE A 395 10.09 32.72 37.99
C PHE A 395 10.05 31.22 37.74
N LYS A 396 10.91 30.45 38.42
CA LYS A 396 10.91 28.99 38.40
C LYS A 396 9.55 28.43 38.79
N LYS A 397 8.98 28.86 39.93
CA LYS A 397 7.65 28.43 40.39
C LYS A 397 6.55 28.70 39.38
N ALA A 398 6.54 29.89 38.76
CA ALA A 398 5.58 30.25 37.74
C ALA A 398 5.63 29.27 36.55
N PHE A 399 6.83 28.95 36.08
CA PHE A 399 7.01 28.02 34.97
C PHE A 399 6.80 26.55 35.34
N GLU A 400 7.10 26.12 36.57
CA GLU A 400 6.73 24.78 37.05
C GLU A 400 5.21 24.59 37.03
N ILE A 401 4.44 25.62 37.38
CA ILE A 401 2.97 25.59 37.28
C ILE A 401 2.51 25.55 35.82
N ILE A 402 3.12 26.36 34.93
CA ILE A 402 2.82 26.33 33.50
C ILE A 402 3.11 24.94 32.92
N ASP A 403 4.28 24.38 33.24
CA ASP A 403 4.73 23.09 32.72
C ASP A 403 3.84 21.96 33.19
N SER A 404 3.47 21.98 34.47
CA SER A 404 2.48 21.07 35.04
C SER A 404 1.13 21.15 34.32
N LYS A 405 0.58 22.36 34.15
CA LYS A 405 -0.72 22.59 33.48
C LYS A 405 -0.70 22.22 31.99
N LEU A 406 0.45 22.33 31.34
CA LEU A 406 0.62 21.96 29.93
C LEU A 406 1.10 20.51 29.73
N HIS A 407 1.23 19.74 30.81
CA HIS A 407 1.79 18.38 30.81
C HIS A 407 3.16 18.30 30.10
N ARG A 408 4.03 19.28 30.34
CA ARG A 408 5.41 19.31 29.84
C ARG A 408 6.35 18.68 30.86
N GLU A 409 7.18 17.75 30.42
CA GLU A 409 8.20 17.13 31.28
C GLU A 409 9.45 18.00 31.30
N SER A 410 9.67 18.68 32.41
CA SER A 410 10.75 19.65 32.58
C SER A 410 11.47 19.51 33.91
N GLU A 411 12.71 19.98 33.94
CA GLU A 411 13.57 20.03 35.12
C GLU A 411 14.21 21.42 35.24
N TRP A 412 14.22 21.96 36.46
CA TRP A 412 14.79 23.27 36.77
C TRP A 412 15.89 23.11 37.82
N LYS A 413 17.09 23.63 37.54
CA LYS A 413 18.21 23.66 38.50
C LYS A 413 18.66 25.09 38.75
N LEU A 414 18.56 25.54 39.99
CA LEU A 414 19.01 26.85 40.43
C LEU A 414 20.41 26.73 41.03
N ASP A 415 21.32 27.59 40.58
CA ASP A 415 22.70 27.68 41.05
C ASP A 415 23.06 29.16 41.23
N GLU A 416 22.99 29.67 42.46
CA GLU A 416 23.20 31.07 42.91
C GLU A 416 22.67 32.19 41.99
N LYS A 417 23.29 32.40 40.82
CA LYS A 417 22.94 33.43 39.80
C LYS A 417 22.40 32.87 38.48
N ASN A 418 22.35 31.55 38.35
CA ASN A 418 22.04 30.83 37.13
C ASN A 418 20.81 29.96 37.35
N LEU A 419 19.96 29.88 36.33
CA LEU A 419 18.83 28.96 36.31
C LEU A 419 18.89 28.13 35.03
N LEU A 420 19.16 26.84 35.18
CA LEU A 420 19.16 25.88 34.08
C LEU A 420 17.75 25.29 33.92
N TYR A 421 17.23 25.40 32.70
CA TYR A 421 15.94 24.86 32.31
C TYR A 421 16.10 23.76 31.26
N THR A 422 15.65 22.55 31.59
CA THR A 422 15.73 21.40 30.71
C THR A 422 14.32 20.88 30.42
N ILE A 423 13.92 20.81 29.14
CA ILE A 423 12.67 20.20 28.70
C ILE A 423 13.01 18.84 28.10
N LYS A 424 12.65 17.76 28.81
CA LYS A 424 12.89 16.37 28.36
C LYS A 424 11.86 15.94 27.32
N LYS A 425 10.61 16.36 27.48
CA LYS A 425 9.52 16.03 26.56
C LYS A 425 8.49 17.15 26.46
N CYS A 426 8.18 17.57 25.23
CA CYS A 426 7.17 18.59 24.94
C CYS A 426 6.04 18.00 24.10
N HIS A 427 4.97 17.56 24.78
CA HIS A 427 3.80 16.94 24.14
C HIS A 427 3.01 17.89 23.21
N LEU A 428 3.27 19.21 23.29
CA LEU A 428 2.64 20.20 22.41
C LEU A 428 3.32 20.30 21.04
N ALA A 429 4.64 20.02 20.97
CA ALA A 429 5.43 20.16 19.75
C ALA A 429 5.91 18.82 19.17
N THR A 430 5.71 17.71 19.90
CA THR A 430 6.15 16.37 19.48
C THR A 430 5.00 15.37 19.61
N GLU A 431 4.68 14.67 18.53
CA GLU A 431 3.62 13.67 18.42
C GLU A 431 4.18 12.39 17.79
N GLU A 432 4.28 11.31 18.57
CA GLU A 432 4.96 10.05 18.21
C GLU A 432 6.36 10.27 17.61
N ASN A 433 6.46 10.28 16.27
CA ASN A 433 7.68 10.46 15.48
C ASN A 433 7.68 11.78 14.66
N THR A 434 6.69 12.64 14.87
CA THR A 434 6.53 13.91 14.17
C THR A 434 6.82 15.09 15.10
N PHE A 435 7.56 16.07 14.59
CA PHE A 435 7.94 17.29 15.31
C PHE A 435 7.40 18.50 14.57
N ASP A 436 6.69 19.38 15.28
CA ASP A 436 6.17 20.63 14.73
C ASP A 436 7.10 21.80 15.08
N PRO A 437 7.94 22.26 14.12
CA PRO A 437 8.89 23.35 14.37
C PRO A 437 8.19 24.69 14.62
N TYR A 438 6.96 24.89 14.12
CA TYR A 438 6.22 26.15 14.25
C TYR A 438 5.64 26.31 15.65
N VAL A 439 5.06 25.24 16.18
CA VAL A 439 4.58 25.19 17.56
C VAL A 439 5.76 25.33 18.52
N CYS A 440 6.87 24.61 18.29
CA CYS A 440 8.08 24.71 19.09
C CYS A 440 8.64 26.15 19.11
N TYR A 441 8.73 26.78 17.95
CA TYR A 441 9.19 28.16 17.81
C TYR A 441 8.31 29.14 18.62
N THR A 442 6.99 29.00 18.54
CA THR A 442 6.04 29.88 19.22
C THR A 442 6.10 29.73 20.74
N ILE A 443 6.23 28.50 21.24
CA ILE A 443 6.45 28.22 22.67
C ILE A 443 7.73 28.91 23.14
N ARG A 444 8.80 28.87 22.33
CA ARG A 444 10.07 29.54 22.65
C ARG A 444 9.95 31.07 22.69
N GLU A 445 9.23 31.69 21.75
CA GLU A 445 9.02 33.14 21.79
C GLU A 445 8.11 33.57 22.95
N THR A 446 7.18 32.71 23.36
CA THR A 446 6.39 32.89 24.59
C THR A 446 7.28 32.87 25.83
N PHE A 447 8.20 31.91 25.91
CA PHE A 447 9.19 31.84 26.99
C PHE A 447 10.05 33.11 27.07
N LYS A 448 10.56 33.59 25.93
CA LYS A 448 11.34 34.84 25.86
C LYS A 448 10.52 36.06 26.27
N GLY A 449 9.25 36.13 25.88
CA GLY A 449 8.35 37.21 26.28
C GLY A 449 8.15 37.29 27.79
N ALA A 450 7.95 36.12 28.42
CA ALA A 450 7.85 36.01 29.87
C ALA A 450 9.15 36.45 30.56
N LEU A 451 10.30 35.93 30.11
CA LEU A 451 11.62 36.28 30.66
C LEU A 451 11.90 37.78 30.57
N ASN A 452 11.61 38.38 29.41
CA ASN A 452 11.82 39.82 29.17
C ASN A 452 10.93 40.69 30.06
N TYR A 453 9.69 40.27 30.34
CA TYR A 453 8.81 40.99 31.27
C TYR A 453 9.35 40.95 32.70
N VAL A 454 9.64 39.74 33.17
CA VAL A 454 10.05 39.43 34.55
C VAL A 454 11.36 40.14 34.90
N PHE A 455 12.35 40.07 34.02
CA PHE A 455 13.69 40.60 34.28
C PHE A 455 14.00 41.88 33.50
N LYS A 456 13.02 42.52 32.87
CA LYS A 456 13.17 43.81 32.15
C LYS A 456 14.35 43.83 31.16
N ASN A 457 14.55 42.73 30.42
CA ASN A 457 15.67 42.48 29.50
C ASN A 457 17.07 42.40 30.14
N GLN A 458 17.17 42.25 31.47
CA GLN A 458 18.44 42.06 32.15
C GLN A 458 18.90 40.60 32.14
N ALA A 459 18.01 39.64 31.89
CA ALA A 459 18.35 38.23 31.82
C ALA A 459 19.01 37.87 30.48
N GLU A 460 20.18 37.22 30.56
CA GLU A 460 20.84 36.61 29.41
C GLU A 460 20.36 35.17 29.23
N LEU A 461 20.08 34.79 27.98
CA LEU A 461 19.56 33.47 27.61
C LEU A 461 20.58 32.75 26.72
N GLU A 462 21.19 31.69 27.23
CA GLU A 462 22.11 30.83 26.50
C GLU A 462 21.43 29.50 26.16
N ILE A 463 21.28 29.20 24.87
CA ILE A 463 20.69 27.94 24.41
C ILE A 463 21.80 26.89 24.36
N LYS A 464 21.70 25.85 25.19
CA LYS A 464 22.66 24.74 25.23
C LYS A 464 22.28 23.62 24.28
N LYS A 465 20.99 23.28 24.21
CA LYS A 465 20.43 22.22 23.34
C LYS A 465 19.05 22.60 22.82
N LEU A 466 18.73 22.18 21.60
CA LEU A 466 17.47 22.52 20.97
C LEU A 466 16.99 21.44 19.99
N LEU A 467 15.73 21.01 20.13
CA LEU A 467 15.09 20.05 19.22
C LEU A 467 15.17 20.50 17.74
N THR A 468 15.03 21.80 17.45
CA THR A 468 15.14 22.31 16.07
C THR A 468 16.57 22.24 15.49
N HIS A 469 17.59 21.96 16.31
CA HIS A 469 18.98 21.76 15.88
C HIS A 469 19.37 20.28 15.82
N GLY A 470 18.41 19.37 16.02
CA GLY A 470 18.65 17.92 15.99
C GLY A 470 19.07 17.30 17.33
N ASP A 471 19.02 18.06 18.43
CA ASP A 471 19.23 17.51 19.77
C ASP A 471 18.01 16.68 20.21
N ASN A 472 18.20 15.76 21.18
CA ASN A 472 17.13 14.92 21.72
C ASN A 472 16.24 15.63 22.76
N PHE A 473 16.62 16.82 23.22
CA PHE A 473 15.89 17.61 24.22
C PHE A 473 16.28 19.09 24.14
N CYS A 474 15.51 19.97 24.78
CA CYS A 474 15.83 21.39 24.87
C CYS A 474 16.47 21.73 26.22
N GLU A 475 17.53 22.52 26.20
CA GLU A 475 18.20 23.00 27.42
C GLU A 475 18.63 24.46 27.25
N VAL A 476 18.27 25.28 28.23
CA VAL A 476 18.52 26.72 28.23
C VAL A 476 19.05 27.15 29.58
N LEU A 477 20.12 27.93 29.58
CA LEU A 477 20.68 28.56 30.78
C LEU A 477 20.28 30.04 30.81
N ILE A 478 19.72 30.45 31.94
CA ILE A 478 19.32 31.84 32.21
C ILE A 478 20.31 32.42 33.21
N ARG A 479 20.89 33.56 32.89
CA ARG A 479 21.82 34.29 33.78
C ARG A 479 21.25 35.67 34.07
N ILE A 480 21.29 36.09 35.33
CA ILE A 480 20.96 37.45 35.72
C ILE A 480 22.24 38.12 36.22
N PRO A 481 22.70 39.21 35.59
CA PRO A 481 23.92 39.92 35.98
C PRO A 481 23.87 40.51 37.38
#